data_AF-A0A7X5SD61-F1
#
_entry.id   AF-A0A7X5SD61-F1
#
_cell.length_a   1.000
_cell.length_b   1.000
_cell.length_c   1.000
_cell.angle_alpha   90.00
_cell.angle_beta   90.00
_cell.angle_gamma   90.00
#
_symmetry.space_group_name_H-M   'P 1'
#
loop_
_entity.id
_entity.type
_entity.pdbx_description
1 polymer ?
#
loop_
_entity_poly.entity_id
_entity_poly.type
_entity_poly.pdbx_seq_one_letter_code
_entity_poly.pdbx_strand_id
1 'polypeptide(L)' 'MAIHADTHDDLRLFQTGEHACGYWSERRARDLVLDPHDPRLGAIYPQALAWGFRRS' A
#
# COMPACT_ATOMS: atom_id res chain seq x y z
N MET A 1 24.69 13.60 20.23
CA MET A 1 23.47 13.83 19.43
C MET A 1 23.56 12.92 18.22
N ALA A 2 23.08 11.68 18.35
CA ALA A 2 23.15 10.71 17.27
C ALA A 2 22.05 11.06 16.25
N ILE A 3 22.47 11.51 15.08
CA ILE A 3 21.62 11.52 13.90
C ILE A 3 21.32 10.06 13.57
N HIS A 4 20.16 9.57 13.98
CA HIS A 4 19.58 8.40 13.30
C HIS A 4 19.35 8.85 11.86
N ALA A 5 20.26 8.50 10.96
CA ALA A 5 19.96 8.51 9.54
C ALA A 5 18.87 7.46 9.35
N ASP A 6 17.61 7.90 9.37
CA ASP A 6 16.46 7.07 9.01
C ASP A 6 16.67 6.62 7.57
N THR A 7 17.30 5.46 7.42
CA THR A 7 17.34 4.69 6.19
C THR A 7 15.99 3.98 6.08
N HIS A 8 14.91 4.74 6.16
CA HIS A 8 13.63 4.23 5.76
C HIS A 8 13.62 4.28 4.24
N ASP A 9 13.80 3.10 3.66
CA ASP A 9 13.59 2.80 2.25
C ASP A 9 12.09 2.98 1.95
N ASP A 10 11.58 4.20 2.11
CA ASP A 10 10.15 4.48 2.19
C ASP A 10 9.43 4.02 0.93
N LEU A 11 8.44 3.16 1.11
CA LEU A 11 7.56 2.71 0.05
C LEU A 11 6.39 3.67 -0.05
N ARG A 12 6.18 4.23 -1.24
CA ARG A 12 5.05 5.13 -1.48
C ARG A 12 3.75 4.35 -1.56
N LEU A 13 2.78 4.82 -0.77
CA LEU A 13 1.44 4.27 -0.70
C LEU A 13 0.42 5.36 -1.03
N PHE A 14 -0.47 5.05 -1.97
CA PHE A 14 -1.57 5.91 -2.38
C PHE A 14 -2.88 5.38 -1.84
N GLN A 15 -3.83 6.28 -1.59
CA GLN A 15 -5.20 5.94 -1.24
C GLN A 15 -6.12 6.37 -2.37
N THR A 16 -7.04 5.49 -2.79
CA THR A 16 -8.05 5.86 -3.78
C THR A 16 -9.10 6.81 -3.18
N GLY A 17 -9.96 7.34 -4.05
CA GLY A 17 -11.24 7.90 -3.63
C GLY A 17 -12.10 6.85 -2.93
N GLU A 18 -13.07 7.33 -2.15
CA GLU A 18 -13.98 6.44 -1.42
C GLU A 18 -14.98 5.76 -2.35
N HIS A 19 -15.13 4.45 -2.18
CA HIS A 19 -16.12 3.61 -2.84
C HIS A 19 -17.01 2.89 -1.81
N ALA A 20 -18.15 2.35 -2.26
CA ALA A 20 -19.07 1.62 -1.38
C ALA A 20 -18.40 0.32 -0.90
N CYS A 21 -18.45 0.01 0.40
CA CYS A 21 -17.84 -1.22 0.89
C CYS A 21 -18.64 -2.45 0.44
N GLY A 22 -17.99 -3.39 -0.25
CA GLY A 22 -18.66 -4.60 -0.76
C GLY A 22 -19.14 -5.58 0.33
N TYR A 23 -18.63 -5.48 1.55
CA TYR A 23 -19.00 -6.36 2.66
C TYR A 23 -20.05 -5.76 3.59
N TRP A 24 -20.02 -4.44 3.78
CA TRP A 24 -20.91 -3.73 4.70
C TRP A 24 -21.51 -2.52 4.00
N SER A 25 -22.82 -2.57 3.72
CA SER A 25 -23.54 -1.53 2.98
C SER A 25 -23.45 -0.13 3.63
N GLU A 26 -23.41 -0.08 4.95
CA GLU A 26 -23.35 1.17 5.73
C GLU A 26 -21.94 1.79 5.79
N ARG A 27 -20.93 1.15 5.18
CA ARG A 27 -19.54 1.58 5.28
C ARG A 27 -18.98 2.01 3.94
N ARG A 28 -18.03 2.95 4.00
CA ARG A 28 -17.22 3.39 2.87
C ARG A 28 -15.86 2.73 2.94
N ALA A 29 -15.28 2.44 1.80
CA ALA A 29 -13.97 1.82 1.66
C ALA A 29 -13.06 2.67 0.76
N ARG A 30 -11.75 2.49 0.93
CA ARG A 30 -10.70 3.07 0.09
C ARG A 30 -9.68 1.97 -0.14
N ASP A 31 -9.10 1.93 -1.32
CA ASP A 31 -8.02 1.00 -1.62
C ASP A 31 -6.68 1.66 -1.30
N LEU A 32 -5.73 0.83 -0.88
CA LEU A 32 -4.33 1.17 -0.71
C LEU A 32 -3.57 0.64 -1.92
N VAL A 33 -2.83 1.51 -2.60
CA VAL A 33 -2.08 1.16 -3.82
C VAL A 33 -0.61 1.47 -3.59
N LEU A 34 0.24 0.45 -3.70
CA LEU A 34 1.70 0.65 -3.75
C LEU A 34 2.05 1.38 -5.04
N ASP A 35 3.08 2.23 -5.02
CA ASP A 35 3.52 2.94 -6.22
C ASP A 35 3.85 1.95 -7.37
N PRO A 36 3.09 1.97 -8.48
CA PRO A 36 3.30 1.04 -9.58
C PRO A 36 4.63 1.29 -10.31
N HIS A 37 5.23 2.46 -10.13
CA HIS A 37 6.52 2.83 -10.73
C HIS A 37 7.70 2.64 -9.78
N ASP A 38 7.49 2.13 -8.56
CA ASP A 38 8.60 1.83 -7.65
C ASP A 38 9.45 0.69 -8.24
N PRO A 39 10.76 0.90 -8.49
CA PRO A 39 11.62 -0.13 -9.06
C PRO A 39 11.73 -1.38 -8.19
N ARG A 40 11.45 -1.28 -6.89
CA ARG A 40 11.46 -2.38 -5.92
C ARG A 40 10.16 -3.17 -5.92
N LEU A 41 9.13 -2.76 -6.67
CA LEU A 41 7.81 -3.38 -6.66
C LEU A 41 7.85 -4.90 -6.90
N GLY A 42 8.69 -5.35 -7.84
CA GLY A 42 8.89 -6.78 -8.11
C GLY A 42 9.44 -7.55 -6.91
N ALA A 43 10.35 -6.96 -6.14
CA ALA A 43 10.94 -7.57 -4.96
C ALA A 43 9.97 -7.64 -3.77
N ILE A 44 9.12 -6.62 -3.61
CA ILE A 44 8.15 -6.56 -2.50
C ILE A 44 6.84 -7.28 -2.80
N TYR A 45 6.55 -7.61 -4.07
CA TYR A 45 5.29 -8.22 -4.48
C TYR A 45 4.92 -9.49 -3.70
N PRO A 46 5.84 -10.44 -3.43
CA PRO A 46 5.53 -11.61 -2.60
C PRO A 46 5.09 -11.24 -1.18
N GLN A 47 5.74 -10.25 -0.56
CA GLN A 47 5.36 -9.77 0.77
C GLN A 47 4.01 -9.05 0.75
N ALA A 48 3.74 -8.25 -0.28
CA ALA A 48 2.46 -7.58 -0.46
C ALA A 48 1.29 -8.59 -0.58
N LEU A 49 1.49 -9.70 -1.30
CA LEU A 49 0.50 -10.78 -1.38
C LEU A 49 0.19 -11.38 0.01
N ALA A 50 1.23 -11.63 0.81
CA ALA A 50 1.10 -12.15 2.17
C ALA A 50 0.35 -11.18 3.10
N TRP A 51 0.47 -9.86 2.87
CA TRP A 51 -0.30 -8.84 3.58
C TRP A 51 -1.72 -8.64 3.08
N GLY A 52 -2.13 -9.33 2.00
CA GLY A 52 -3.49 -9.25 1.49
C GLY A 52 -3.67 -8.32 0.29
N PHE A 53 -2.61 -7.66 -0.22
CA PHE A 53 -2.71 -6.91 -1.47
C PHE A 53 -3.05 -7.85 -2.62
N ARG A 54 -3.85 -7.38 -3.56
CA ARG A 54 -4.24 -8.11 -4.77
C ARG A 54 -4.00 -7.22 -5.98
N ARG A 55 -3.88 -7.84 -7.15
CA ARG A 55 -3.87 -7.13 -8.42
C ARG A 55 -5.30 -6.66 -8.68
N SER A 56 -5.50 -5.34 -8.79
CA SER A 56 -6.75 -4.72 -9.24
C SER A 56 -7.06 -5.11 -10.68
#